data_AF-A0A938CYF7-F1
#
_entry.id   AF-A0A938CYF7-F1
#
_cell.length_a   1.000
_cell.length_b   1.000
_cell.length_c   1.000
_cell.angle_alpha   90.00
_cell.angle_beta   90.00
_cell.angle_gamma   90.00
#
_symmetry.space_group_name_H-M   'P 1'
#
loop_
_entity.id
_entity.type
_entity.pdbx_description
1 polymer ?
#
loop_
_entity_poly.entity_id
_entity_poly.type
_entity_poly.pdbx_seq_one_letter_code
_entity_poly.pdbx_strand_id
1 'polypeptide(L)'
;MGRPRRFKDNDILDRALQVFWAAGFEATTIEDLEDATDLRRASLYGAFGDKESLFRACLARYGRHIARPWLDDLAGRQGPKGV
;
A
#
# COMPACT_ATOMS: atom_id res chain seq x y z
N MET A 1 -16.09 9.12 -14.76
CA MET A 1 -15.61 7.80 -15.21
C MET A 1 -14.09 7.79 -15.33
N GLY A 2 -13.37 7.84 -14.20
CA GLY A 2 -11.91 8.00 -14.18
C GLY A 2 -11.35 7.36 -12.91
N ARG A 3 -11.31 6.02 -12.87
CA ARG A 3 -10.79 5.31 -11.71
C ARG A 3 -10.23 3.90 -11.91
N PRO A 4 -10.10 3.30 -13.10
CA PRO A 4 -9.53 1.96 -13.19
C PRO A 4 -8.05 1.95 -12.79
N ARG A 5 -7.25 2.96 -13.19
CA ARG A 5 -5.82 3.02 -12.86
C ARG A 5 -5.57 3.16 -11.35
N ARG A 6 -6.20 4.15 -10.71
CA ARG A 6 -6.02 4.40 -9.28
C ARG A 6 -6.47 3.22 -8.39
N PHE A 7 -7.49 2.46 -8.80
CA PHE A 7 -7.88 1.24 -8.08
C PHE A 7 -6.85 0.13 -8.25
N LYS A 8 -6.35 -0.08 -9.48
CA LYS A 8 -5.24 -1.02 -9.71
C LYS A 8 -4.00 -0.65 -8.90
N ASP A 9 -3.64 0.64 -8.86
CA ASP A 9 -2.48 1.13 -8.09
C ASP A 9 -2.66 0.83 -6.59
N ASN A 10 -3.88 0.94 -6.06
CA ASN A 10 -4.17 0.61 -4.67
C ASN A 10 -3.98 -0.87 -4.34
N ASP A 11 -4.46 -1.76 -5.23
CA ASP A 11 -4.33 -3.20 -5.03
C ASP A 11 -2.86 -3.64 -5.10
N ILE A 12 -2.08 -3.02 -6.00
CA ILE A 12 -0.62 -3.22 -6.09
C ILE A 12 0.06 -2.79 -4.80
N LEU A 13 -0.27 -1.61 -4.27
CA LEU A 13 0.30 -1.10 -3.01
C LEU A 13 -0.06 -1.98 -1.81
N ASP A 14 -1.27 -2.55 -1.77
CA ASP A 14 -1.65 -3.48 -0.69
C ASP A 14 -0.84 -4.77 -0.73
N ARG A 15 -0.62 -5.33 -1.93
CA ARG A 15 0.20 -6.54 -2.10
C ARG A 15 1.66 -6.28 -1.75
N ALA A 16 2.23 -5.18 -2.22
CA ALA A 16 3.59 -4.78 -1.89
C ALA A 16 3.77 -4.54 -0.37
N LEU A 17 2.77 -3.93 0.29
CA LEU A 17 2.79 -3.72 1.74
C LEU A 17 2.89 -5.04 2.52
N GLN A 18 2.22 -6.11 2.08
CA GLN A 18 2.31 -7.43 2.72
C GLN A 18 3.74 -7.98 2.70
N VAL A 19 4.44 -7.83 1.57
CA VAL A 19 5.85 -8.25 1.44
C VAL A 19 6.73 -7.47 2.41
N PHE A 20 6.58 -6.14 2.42
CA PHE A 20 7.35 -5.28 3.33
C PHE A 20 7.06 -5.57 4.80
N TRP A 21 5.84 -5.97 5.17
CA TRP A 21 5.52 -6.39 6.53
C TRP A 21 6.13 -7.74 6.91
N ALA A 22 6.14 -8.68 5.98
CA ALA A 22 6.66 -10.03 6.24
C ALA A 22 8.19 -10.04 6.36
N ALA A 23 8.89 -9.34 5.46
CA ALA A 23 10.35 -9.38 5.37
C ALA A 23 11.05 -8.13 5.92
N GLY A 24 10.36 -7.01 6.05
CA GLY A 24 10.97 -5.71 6.35
C GLY A 24 11.53 -5.02 5.10
N PHE A 25 11.74 -3.70 5.19
CA PHE A 25 12.19 -2.89 4.05
C PHE A 25 13.50 -3.38 3.46
N GLU A 26 14.57 -3.52 4.25
CA GLU A 26 15.90 -3.86 3.74
C GLU A 26 15.93 -5.25 3.07
N ALA A 27 15.34 -6.26 3.70
CA ALA A 27 15.38 -7.64 3.21
C ALA A 27 14.46 -7.90 1.99
N THR A 28 13.47 -7.05 1.73
CA THR A 28 12.57 -7.20 0.58
C THR A 28 13.33 -6.98 -0.73
N THR A 29 13.36 -7.96 -1.62
CA THR A 29 13.97 -7.81 -2.94
C THR A 29 12.98 -7.24 -3.96
N ILE A 30 13.48 -6.87 -5.14
CA ILE A 30 12.58 -6.49 -6.24
C ILE A 30 11.85 -7.72 -6.80
N GLU A 31 12.46 -8.91 -6.77
CA GLU A 31 11.81 -10.15 -7.20
C GLU A 31 10.61 -10.50 -6.31
N ASP A 32 10.75 -10.37 -4.99
CA ASP A 32 9.62 -10.58 -4.06
C ASP A 32 8.43 -9.65 -4.37
N LEU A 33 8.72 -8.41 -4.78
CA LEU A 33 7.71 -7.43 -5.16
C LEU A 33 7.11 -7.75 -6.53
N GLU A 34 7.90 -8.22 -7.49
CA GLU A 34 7.40 -8.65 -8.79
C GLU A 34 6.41 -9.82 -8.62
N ASP A 35 6.80 -10.83 -7.84
CA ASP A 35 5.99 -12.03 -7.57
C ASP A 35 4.70 -11.69 -6.84
N ALA A 36 4.76 -10.82 -5.84
CA ALA A 36 3.57 -10.44 -5.06
C ALA A 36 2.61 -9.54 -5.84
N THR A 37 3.11 -8.70 -6.74
CA THR A 37 2.29 -7.69 -7.43
C THR A 37 1.86 -8.08 -8.84
N ASP A 38 2.45 -9.14 -9.40
CA ASP A 38 2.30 -9.56 -10.80
C ASP A 38 2.74 -8.47 -11.80
N LEU A 39 3.71 -7.66 -11.39
CA LEU A 39 4.28 -6.59 -12.20
C LEU A 39 5.78 -6.74 -12.31
N ARG A 40 6.32 -6.37 -13.46
CA ARG A 40 7.77 -6.31 -13.64
C ARG A 40 8.34 -5.04 -13.00
N ARG A 41 9.61 -5.08 -12.61
CA ARG A 41 10.40 -4.00 -12.01
C ARG A 41 10.23 -2.68 -12.76
N ALA A 42 10.31 -2.72 -14.09
CA ALA A 42 10.16 -1.52 -14.91
C ALA A 42 8.78 -0.88 -14.76
N SER A 43 7.71 -1.67 -14.62
CA SER A 43 6.35 -1.19 -14.39
C SER A 43 6.17 -0.67 -12.96
N LEU A 44 6.69 -1.38 -11.96
CA LEU A 44 6.66 -0.94 -10.56
C LEU A 44 7.38 0.38 -10.36
N TYR A 45 8.63 0.47 -10.81
CA TYR A 45 9.44 1.68 -10.68
C TYR A 45 8.96 2.79 -11.63
N GLY A 46 8.41 2.45 -12.80
CA GLY A 46 7.75 3.43 -13.65
C GLY A 46 6.51 4.07 -13.02
N ALA A 47 5.77 3.30 -12.21
CA ALA A 47 4.57 3.78 -11.52
C ALA A 47 4.87 4.50 -10.19
N PHE A 48 5.87 4.02 -9.45
CA PHE A 48 6.11 4.41 -8.05
C PHE A 48 7.50 5.00 -7.79
N GLY A 49 8.39 5.05 -8.78
CA GLY A 49 9.75 5.57 -8.66
C GLY A 49 10.76 4.47 -8.35
N ASP A 50 11.02 4.22 -7.07
CA ASP A 50 11.98 3.23 -6.58
C ASP A 50 11.38 2.45 -5.40
N LYS A 51 12.17 1.54 -4.80
CA LYS A 51 11.74 0.73 -3.65
C LYS A 51 11.34 1.60 -2.46
N GLU A 52 12.08 2.69 -2.19
CA GLU A 52 11.77 3.60 -1.08
C GLU A 52 10.46 4.35 -1.32
N SER A 53 10.27 4.87 -2.52
CA SER A 53 9.09 5.59 -2.94
C SER A 53 7.86 4.70 -2.97
N LEU A 54 8.00 3.44 -3.43
CA LEU A 54 6.97 2.41 -3.33
C LEU A 54 6.60 2.13 -1.87
N PHE A 55 7.60 1.94 -0.99
CA PHE A 55 7.36 1.68 0.42
C PHE A 55 6.64 2.86 1.10
N ARG A 56 7.08 4.10 0.83
CA ARG A 56 6.41 5.33 1.31
C ARG A 56 4.97 5.41 0.81
N ALA A 57 4.71 5.05 -0.45
CA ALA A 57 3.36 5.03 -1.01
C ALA A 57 2.48 3.98 -0.31
N CYS A 58 3.02 2.80 0.00
CA CYS A 58 2.33 1.76 0.77
C CYS A 58 1.94 2.27 2.17
N LEU A 59 2.88 2.88 2.89
CA LEU A 59 2.63 3.43 4.23
C LEU A 59 1.63 4.59 4.21
N ALA A 60 1.73 5.50 3.24
CA ALA A 60 0.80 6.61 3.08
C ALA A 60 -0.63 6.12 2.81
N ARG A 61 -0.76 5.05 2.00
CA ARG A 61 -2.04 4.38 1.75
C ARG A 61 -2.58 3.73 3.02
N TYR A 62 -1.77 2.92 3.71
CA TYR A 62 -2.15 2.28 4.97
C TYR A 62 -2.64 3.31 6.00
N GLY A 63 -1.87 4.39 6.18
CA GLY A 63 -2.21 5.48 7.07
C GLY A 63 -3.55 6.12 6.73
N ARG A 64 -3.82 6.37 5.44
CA ARG A 64 -5.05 7.04 4.97
C ARG A 64 -6.30 6.15 5.05
N HIS A 65 -6.15 4.86 4.74
CA HIS A 65 -7.30 3.99 4.47
C HIS A 65 -7.58 2.96 5.54
N ILE A 66 -6.57 2.59 6.33
CA ILE A 66 -6.72 1.56 7.36
C ILE A 66 -6.55 2.20 8.74
N ALA A 67 -5.41 2.86 8.99
CA ALA A 67 -5.12 3.40 10.31
C ALA A 67 -6.00 4.61 10.66
N ARG A 68 -6.17 5.59 9.75
CA ARG A 68 -6.92 6.82 10.06
C ARG A 68 -8.36 6.56 10.50
N PRO A 69 -9.18 5.75 9.80
CA PRO A 69 -10.54 5.45 10.25
C PRO A 69 -10.57 4.82 11.64
N TRP A 70 -9.66 3.90 11.93
CA TRP A 70 -9.58 3.22 13.23
C TRP A 70 -9.12 4.17 14.34
N LEU A 71 -8.14 5.03 14.04
CA LEU A 71 -7.66 6.04 14.98
C LEU A 71 -8.72 7.10 15.28
N ASP A 72 -9.51 7.50 14.28
CA ASP A 72 -10.59 8.46 14.47
C ASP A 72 -11.72 7.86 15.32
N ASP A 73 -12.02 6.56 15.14
CA ASP A 73 -12.96 5.80 15.97
C ASP A 73 -12.46 5.71 17.42
N LEU A 74 -11.22 5.25 17.63
CA LEU A 74 -10.59 5.16 18.96
C LEU A 74 -10.46 6.52 19.66
N ALA A 75 -10.27 7.60 18.91
CA ALA A 75 -10.20 8.96 19.44
C ALA A 75 -11.58 9.57 19.74
N GLY A 76 -12.68 8.83 19.55
CA GLY A 76 -14.04 9.33 19.74
C GLY A 76 -14.42 10.44 18.75
N ARG A 77 -13.70 10.56 17.63
CA ARG A 77 -13.92 11.57 16.59
C ARG A 77 -14.97 11.15 15.56
N GLN A 78 -15.39 9.89 15.58
CA GLN A 78 -16.56 9.40 14.86
C GLN A 78 -17.50 8.70 15.86
N GLY A 79 -18.77 9.09 15.88
CA GLY A 79 -19.82 8.40 16.65
C GLY A 79 -20.03 6.97 16.13
N PRO A 80 -20.60 6.08 16.96
CA PRO A 80 -20.50 4.64 16.78
C PRO A 80 -21.03 4.20 15.41
N LYS A 81 -20.17 3.57 14.61
CA LYS A 81 -20.61 2.79 13.46
C LYS A 81 -21.07 1.43 14.00
N GLY A 82 -22.37 1.35 14.29
CA GLY A 82 -23.05 0.14 14.69
C GLY A 82 -22.78 -1.01 13.73
N VAL A 83 -22.51 -2.17 14.33
CA VAL A 83 -22.63 -3.51 13.74
C VAL A 83 -24.10 -3.81 13.46
#